data_AF-A0A3D4W416-F1
#
_entry.id   AF-A0A3D4W416-F1
#
_cell.length_a   1.000
_cell.length_b   1.000
_cell.length_c   1.000
_cell.angle_alpha   90.00
_cell.angle_beta   90.00
_cell.angle_gamma   90.00
#
_symmetry.space_group_name_H-M   'P 1'
#
loop_
_entity.id
_entity.type
_entity.pdbx_description
1 polymer ?
#
loop_
_entity_poly.entity_id
_entity_poly.type
_entity_poly.pdbx_seq_one_letter_code
_entity_poly.pdbx_strand_id
1 'polypeptide(L)' 'MGKFTFTETEIPGVVVIEPQVFGDDRGYFMETYQKDQFAAAGIDKEFVQDNQSRSTRGVLRGLHFQKNHTQGKLVR' A
#
# COMPACT_ATOMS: atom_id res chain seq x y z
N MET A 1 17.75 1.62 9.95
CA MET A 1 16.71 0.71 9.43
C MET A 1 15.52 1.57 9.04
N GLY A 2 15.08 1.47 7.78
CA GLY A 2 13.90 2.21 7.30
C GLY A 2 12.62 1.64 7.92
N LYS A 3 11.54 2.43 7.93
CA LYS A 3 10.24 2.01 8.49
C LYS A 3 9.47 1.08 7.54
N PHE A 4 9.97 0.88 6.32
CA PHE A 4 9.36 0.06 5.29
C PHE A 4 10.42 -0.78 4.59
N THR A 5 10.05 -2.01 4.22
CA THR A 5 10.77 -2.85 3.27
C THR A 5 9.95 -2.93 1.98
N PHE A 6 10.57 -2.67 0.84
CA PHE A 6 9.93 -2.70 -0.48
C PHE A 6 10.48 -3.88 -1.28
N THR A 7 9.61 -4.79 -1.72
CA THR A 7 9.98 -5.99 -2.48
C THR A 7 9.25 -5.99 -3.82
N GLU A 8 10.02 -5.97 -4.92
CA GLU A 8 9.45 -6.12 -6.26
C GLU A 8 8.87 -7.52 -6.46
N THR A 9 7.77 -7.61 -7.20
CA THR A 9 7.19 -8.89 -7.59
C THR A 9 7.57 -9.25 -9.03
N GLU A 10 7.18 -10.44 -9.49
CA GLU A 10 7.36 -10.85 -10.88
C GLU A 10 6.55 -9.98 -11.87
N ILE A 11 5.56 -9.23 -11.41
CA ILE A 11 4.79 -8.29 -12.23
C ILE A 11 5.46 -6.90 -12.12
N PRO A 12 6.03 -6.36 -13.21
CA PRO A 12 6.68 -5.06 -13.17
C PRO A 12 5.75 -3.95 -12.67
N GLY A 13 6.24 -3.14 -11.73
CA GLY A 13 5.47 -2.04 -11.11
C GLY A 13 4.54 -2.48 -9.97
N VAL A 14 4.46 -3.78 -9.65
CA VAL A 14 3.79 -4.27 -8.44
C VAL A 14 4.83 -4.52 -7.36
N VAL A 15 4.66 -3.85 -6.23
CA VAL A 15 5.58 -3.86 -5.08
C VAL A 15 4.83 -4.29 -3.83
N VAL A 16 5.40 -5.25 -3.09
CA VAL A 16 4.97 -5.59 -1.73
C VAL A 16 5.69 -4.67 -0.76
N ILE A 17 4.92 -4.02 0.12
CA ILE A 17 5.43 -3.07 1.10
C ILE A 17 5.16 -3.61 2.49
N GLU A 18 6.21 -3.87 3.26
CA GLU A 18 6.14 -4.36 4.63
C GLU A 18 6.45 -3.19 5.58
N PRO A 19 5.46 -2.66 6.33
CA PRO A 19 5.72 -1.64 7.33
C PRO A 19 6.30 -2.24 8.60
N GLN A 20 7.16 -1.50 9.28
CA GLN A 20 7.59 -1.82 10.63
C GLN A 20 6.41 -1.65 11.60
N VAL A 21 6.11 -2.70 12.35
CA VAL A 21 5.06 -2.71 13.38
C VAL A 21 5.69 -2.58 14.76
N PHE A 22 5.20 -1.60 15.54
CA PHE A 22 5.62 -1.33 16.91
C PHE A 22 4.53 -1.80 17.87
N GLY A 23 4.76 -2.91 18.57
CA GLY A 23 3.79 -3.49 19.53
C GLY A 23 4.10 -3.13 20.98
N ASP A 24 3.05 -2.98 21.79
CA ASP A 24 3.11 -2.88 23.25
C ASP A 24 1.83 -3.44 23.90
N ASP A 25 1.71 -3.38 25.24
CA ASP A 25 0.59 -3.93 25.99
C ASP A 25 -0.80 -3.34 25.63
N ARG A 26 -0.83 -2.22 24.89
CA ARG A 26 -2.07 -1.57 24.42
C ARG A 26 -2.48 -2.04 23.02
N GLY A 27 -1.58 -2.68 22.28
CA GLY A 27 -1.80 -3.08 20.89
C GLY A 27 -0.57 -2.83 20.01
N TYR A 28 -0.77 -2.27 18.82
CA TYR A 28 0.32 -1.96 17.89
C TYR A 28 0.11 -0.61 17.21
N PHE A 29 1.23 -0.05 16.75
CA PHE A 29 1.31 1.15 15.96
C PHE A 29 2.16 0.88 14.71
N MET A 30 1.77 1.43 13.57
CA MET A 30 2.57 1.44 12.36
C MET A 30 2.22 2.64 11.49
N GLU A 31 3.18 3.12 10.71
CA GLU A 31 2.91 4.03 9.60
C GLU A 31 2.49 3.18 8.38
N THR A 32 1.33 3.48 7.78
CA THR A 32 0.89 2.79 6.55
C THR A 32 1.40 3.47 5.28
N TYR A 33 1.89 4.70 5.40
CA TYR A 33 2.45 5.51 4.31
C TYR A 33 3.37 6.59 4.87
N GLN A 34 4.49 6.85 4.21
CA GLN A 34 5.31 8.03 4.44
C GLN A 34 5.89 8.51 3.10
N LYS A 35 5.59 9.76 2.74
CA LYS A 35 5.86 10.33 1.41
C LYS A 35 7.31 10.16 0.96
N ASP A 36 8.27 10.52 1.82
CA ASP A 36 9.68 10.55 1.44
C ASP A 36 10.28 9.14 1.29
N GLN A 37 9.89 8.19 2.14
CA GLN A 37 10.32 6.79 2.05
C GLN A 37 9.72 6.09 0.84
N PHE A 38 8.47 6.38 0.49
CA PHE A 38 7.84 5.87 -0.73
C PHE A 38 8.49 6.48 -1.98
N ALA A 39 8.74 7.79 -1.98
CA ALA A 39 9.45 8.45 -3.07
C ALA A 39 10.88 7.90 -3.24
N ALA A 40 11.60 7.67 -2.14
CA ALA A 40 12.93 7.04 -2.16
C ALA A 40 12.91 5.61 -2.70
N ALA A 41 11.78 4.90 -2.60
CA ALA A 41 11.55 3.59 -3.18
C ALA A 41 11.01 3.63 -4.62
N GLY A 42 10.99 4.80 -5.27
CA GLY A 42 10.50 4.97 -6.65
C GLY A 42 9.00 5.20 -6.79
N ILE A 43 8.26 5.33 -5.69
CA ILE A 43 6.82 5.65 -5.66
C ILE A 43 6.68 7.15 -5.39
N ASP A 44 7.00 7.96 -6.39
CA ASP A 44 7.09 9.43 -6.30
C ASP A 44 5.76 10.16 -6.62
N LYS A 45 4.72 9.41 -6.97
CA LYS A 45 3.40 9.96 -7.33
C LYS A 45 2.57 10.29 -6.10
N GLU A 46 1.75 11.32 -6.23
CA GLU A 46 0.87 11.76 -5.17
C GLU A 46 -0.37 10.85 -5.06
N PHE A 47 -0.65 10.39 -3.83
CA PHE A 47 -1.90 9.71 -3.52
C PHE A 47 -3.00 10.75 -3.28
N VAL A 48 -3.90 10.89 -4.26
CA VAL A 48 -4.93 11.96 -4.28
C VAL A 48 -6.30 11.51 -3.78
N GLN A 49 -6.46 10.24 -3.44
CA GLN A 49 -7.73 9.68 -3.00
C GLN A 49 -7.50 8.56 -1.99
N ASP A 50 -8.37 8.49 -0.97
CA ASP A 50 -8.40 7.41 -0.01
C ASP A 50 -9.77 6.71 -0.03
N ASN A 51 -9.75 5.38 0.08
CA ASN A 51 -10.95 4.54 0.05
C ASN A 51 -10.83 3.46 1.13
N GLN A 52 -11.86 3.33 1.96
CA GLN A 52 -12.00 2.23 2.91
C GLN A 52 -13.22 1.37 2.53
N SER A 53 -13.03 0.05 2.52
CA SER A 53 -14.13 -0.90 2.41
C SER A 53 -14.06 -1.95 3.51
N ARG A 54 -15.21 -2.57 3.82
CA ARG A 54 -15.32 -3.75 4.67
C ARG A 54 -16.13 -4.78 3.89
N SER A 55 -15.59 -5.98 3.78
CA SER A 55 -16.24 -7.10 3.09
C SER A 55 -16.61 -8.18 4.10
N THR A 56 -17.76 -8.83 3.91
CA THR A 56 -18.12 -10.05 4.64
C THR A 56 -17.46 -11.26 3.98
N ARG A 57 -17.41 -12.39 4.70
CA ARG A 57 -16.81 -13.64 4.20
C ARG A 57 -17.46 -14.05 2.87
N GLY A 58 -16.65 -14.39 1.88
CA GLY A 58 -17.09 -14.86 0.56
C GLY A 58 -17.29 -13.76 -0.49
N VAL A 59 -17.14 -12.48 -0.14
CA VAL A 59 -17.21 -11.38 -1.12
C VAL A 59 -15.91 -11.30 -1.92
N LEU A 60 -16.03 -11.34 -3.25
CA LEU A 60 -14.96 -11.09 -4.21
C LEU A 60 -15.19 -9.74 -4.91
N ARG A 61 -14.16 -8.88 -4.95
CA ARG A 61 -14.19 -7.58 -5.64
C ARG A 61 -13.06 -7.50 -6.65
N GLY A 62 -13.36 -7.65 -7.93
CA GLY A 62 -12.35 -7.57 -9.00
C GLY A 62 -12.72 -8.35 -10.26
N LEU A 63 -11.90 -8.30 -11.31
CA LEU A 63 -10.66 -7.51 -11.45
C LEU A 63 -10.98 -6.08 -11.92
N HIS A 64 -10.48 -5.06 -11.21
CA HIS A 64 -10.73 -3.65 -11.54
C HIS A 64 -9.47 -2.97 -12.07
N PHE A 65 -9.55 -2.38 -13.26
CA PHE A 65 -8.49 -1.59 -13.87
C PHE A 65 -9.07 -0.41 -14.66
N GLN A 66 -8.24 0.58 -14.97
CA GLN A 66 -8.62 1.75 -15.78
C GLN A 66 -7.66 1.87 -16.96
N LYS A 67 -8.19 1.95 -18.19
CA LYS A 67 -7.40 2.17 -19.41
C LYS A 67 -7.11 3.65 -19.66
N ASN A 68 -8.09 4.51 -19.40
CA ASN A 68 -7.99 5.96 -19.50
C ASN A 68 -7.88 6.53 -18.09
N HIS A 69 -7.00 7.53 -17.90
CA HIS A 69 -6.68 8.07 -16.57
C HIS A 69 -6.31 6.97 -15.57
N THR A 70 -5.24 6.23 -15.89
CA THR A 70 -4.78 5.07 -15.11
C THR A 70 -4.51 5.43 -13.65
N GLN A 71 -4.84 4.53 -12.73
CA GLN A 71 -4.71 4.75 -11.29
C GLN A 71 -3.77 3.72 -10.67
N GLY A 72 -2.67 4.22 -10.07
CA GLY A 72 -1.89 3.47 -9.09
C GLY A 72 -2.64 3.40 -7.76
N LYS A 73 -2.56 2.26 -7.06
CA LYS A 73 -3.30 2.03 -5.81
C LYS A 73 -2.36 1.54 -4.73
N LEU A 74 -2.34 2.22 -3.59
CA LEU A 74 -1.82 1.69 -2.34
C LEU A 74 -2.97 0.99 -1.61
N VAL A 75 -2.85 -0.32 -1.40
CA VAL A 75 -3.92 -1.17 -0.85
C VAL A 75 -3.45 -1.87 0.42
N ARG A 76 -4.32 -1.92 1.45
CA ARG A 76 -4.10 -2.60 2.73
C ARG A 76 -5.32 -3.40 3.16
#